data_AF-A0A6N8UJD4-F1
#
_entry.id   AF-A0A6N8UJD4-F1
#
_cell.length_a   1.000
_cell.length_b   1.000
_cell.length_c   1.000
_cell.angle_alpha   90.00
_cell.angle_beta   90.00
_cell.angle_gamma   90.00
#
_symmetry.space_group_name_H-M   'P 1'
#
loop_
_entity.id
_entity.type
_entity.pdbx_description
1 polymer ?
#
loop_
_entity_poly.entity_id
_entity_poly.type
_entity_poly.pdbx_seq_one_letter_code
_entity_poly.pdbx_strand_id
1 'polypeptide(L)'
;MSQIERSDRSSAASLAVRELAKTNPEEVIQRLGELRKILGVLGEYLESELIMSWSEHDPLEAIAWIQEATLPGSYKQGNLLFWALVNYIQVDPDKAFEIAFEQPIDSSFGQRGKVGDLISFLLLNSGNLDKAISLLDHLPDAAIYDGFTAVGDELLEEGRWADALNLADELDSDLKKRYLWAITLYAPRHGVHNLIDQLKEMPDDETRKYIASELVRKQERQGDVLTEQQLKVVRSLLPASDES
;
A
#
# COMPACT_ATOMS: atom_id res chain seq x y z
N MET A 1 35.81 -16.48 -11.38
CA MET A 1 35.37 -15.49 -10.39
C MET A 1 34.52 -16.22 -9.37
N SER A 2 34.86 -16.11 -8.10
CA SER A 2 34.09 -16.76 -7.03
C SER A 2 32.76 -16.02 -6.77
N GLN A 3 31.83 -16.67 -6.08
CA GLN A 3 30.57 -16.03 -5.66
C GLN A 3 30.83 -14.85 -4.71
N ILE A 4 31.86 -14.95 -3.86
CA ILE A 4 32.29 -13.89 -2.94
C ILE A 4 32.76 -12.65 -3.73
N GLU A 5 33.67 -12.84 -4.70
CA GLU A 5 34.16 -11.75 -5.54
C GLU A 5 33.02 -11.04 -6.31
N ARG A 6 32.00 -11.79 -6.75
CA ARG A 6 30.82 -11.20 -7.42
C ARG A 6 29.99 -10.37 -6.44
N SER A 7 29.77 -10.85 -5.22
CA SER A 7 29.03 -10.15 -4.17
C SER A 7 29.72 -8.83 -3.77
N ASP A 8 31.04 -8.87 -3.57
CA ASP A 8 31.82 -7.69 -3.18
C ASP A 8 31.78 -6.61 -4.26
N ARG A 9 31.91 -7.01 -5.54
CA ARG A 9 31.80 -6.08 -6.67
C ARG A 9 30.41 -5.46 -6.77
N SER A 10 29.36 -6.24 -6.56
CA SER A 10 27.99 -5.73 -6.56
C SER A 10 27.79 -4.69 -5.47
N SER A 11 28.26 -4.98 -4.25
CA SER A 11 28.14 -4.09 -3.11
C SER A 11 28.91 -2.78 -3.32
N ALA A 12 30.13 -2.86 -3.85
CA ALA A 12 30.94 -1.70 -4.18
C ALA A 12 30.28 -0.84 -5.28
N ALA A 13 29.71 -1.48 -6.31
CA ALA A 13 28.99 -0.78 -7.37
C ALA A 13 27.73 -0.07 -6.85
N SER A 14 26.93 -0.75 -6.03
CA SER A 14 25.74 -0.16 -5.40
C SER A 14 26.10 1.07 -4.54
N LEU A 15 27.16 0.97 -3.72
CA LEU A 15 27.63 2.10 -2.92
C LEU A 15 28.10 3.27 -3.81
N ALA A 16 28.88 3.00 -4.85
CA ALA A 16 29.36 4.03 -5.76
C ALA A 16 28.21 4.72 -6.51
N VAL A 17 27.22 3.95 -6.99
CA VAL A 17 26.01 4.48 -7.63
C VAL A 17 25.26 5.38 -6.67
N ARG A 18 25.02 4.94 -5.43
CA ARG A 18 24.30 5.71 -4.43
C ARG A 18 25.02 7.02 -4.11
N GLU A 19 26.31 7.00 -3.83
CA GLU A 19 27.03 8.25 -3.48
C GLU A 19 27.15 9.22 -4.66
N LEU A 20 27.38 8.71 -5.88
CA LEU A 20 27.51 9.56 -7.06
C LEU A 20 26.16 10.15 -7.49
N ALA A 21 25.07 9.37 -7.41
CA ALA A 21 23.73 9.79 -7.79
C ALA A 21 23.21 11.01 -7.00
N LYS A 22 23.69 11.23 -5.78
CA LYS A 22 23.33 12.41 -4.97
C LYS A 22 23.83 13.74 -5.57
N THR A 23 24.89 13.68 -6.38
CA THR A 23 25.59 14.90 -6.87
C THR A 23 25.78 14.95 -8.38
N ASN A 24 25.73 13.80 -9.05
CA ASN A 24 25.96 13.67 -10.49
C ASN A 24 25.23 12.44 -11.06
N PRO A 25 23.88 12.40 -11.04
CA PRO A 25 23.09 11.29 -11.56
C PRO A 25 23.33 11.06 -13.07
N GLU A 26 23.64 12.09 -13.85
CA GLU A 26 23.93 12.00 -15.28
C GLU A 26 25.17 11.15 -15.56
N GLU A 27 26.23 11.32 -14.76
CA GLU A 27 27.42 10.49 -14.88
C GLU A 27 27.11 9.03 -14.58
N VAL A 28 26.27 8.76 -13.58
CA VAL A 28 25.81 7.39 -13.29
C VAL A 28 25.06 6.83 -14.49
N ILE A 29 24.11 7.58 -15.07
CA ILE A 29 23.33 7.18 -16.25
C ILE A 29 24.24 6.82 -17.42
N GLN A 30 25.24 7.65 -17.72
CA GLN A 30 26.20 7.39 -18.81
C GLN A 30 26.96 6.07 -18.60
N ARG A 31 27.25 5.71 -17.34
CA ARG A 31 27.99 4.50 -16.97
C ARG A 31 27.10 3.27 -16.77
N LEU A 32 25.78 3.42 -16.57
CA LEU A 32 24.86 2.31 -16.29
C LEU A 32 24.94 1.20 -17.35
N GLY A 33 25.08 1.57 -18.63
CA GLY A 33 25.18 0.58 -19.71
C GLY A 33 26.42 -0.32 -19.60
N GLU A 34 27.55 0.23 -19.16
CA GLU A 34 28.79 -0.52 -18.92
C GLU A 34 28.68 -1.36 -17.65
N LEU A 35 28.14 -0.78 -16.58
CA LEU A 35 27.91 -1.47 -15.31
C LEU A 35 27.01 -2.69 -15.50
N ARG A 36 25.95 -2.59 -16.31
CA ARG A 36 25.08 -3.73 -16.67
C ARG A 36 25.81 -4.83 -17.40
N LYS A 37 26.70 -4.49 -18.34
CA LYS A 37 27.50 -5.50 -19.06
C LYS A 37 28.43 -6.26 -18.12
N ILE A 38 29.00 -5.57 -17.13
CA ILE A 38 29.94 -6.16 -16.17
C ILE A 38 29.20 -7.02 -15.11
N LEU A 39 28.06 -6.53 -14.62
CA LEU A 39 27.35 -7.11 -13.48
C LEU A 39 26.20 -8.05 -13.87
N GLY A 40 25.77 -8.04 -15.14
CA GLY A 40 24.66 -8.83 -15.65
C GLY A 40 23.34 -8.42 -14.98
N VAL A 41 22.59 -9.41 -14.48
CA VAL A 41 21.29 -9.20 -13.80
C VAL A 41 21.41 -8.26 -12.59
N LEU A 42 22.57 -8.24 -11.92
CA LEU A 42 22.80 -7.31 -10.80
C LEU A 42 22.79 -5.84 -11.23
N GLY A 43 23.03 -5.56 -12.52
CA GLY A 43 22.96 -4.22 -13.07
C GLY A 43 21.54 -3.63 -13.13
N GLU A 44 20.48 -4.45 -13.07
CA GLU A 44 19.10 -3.96 -12.99
C GLU A 44 18.80 -3.33 -11.62
N TYR A 45 19.39 -3.88 -10.55
CA TYR A 45 19.26 -3.32 -9.20
C TYR A 45 19.90 -1.93 -9.07
N LEU A 46 20.96 -1.67 -9.86
CA LEU A 46 21.64 -0.36 -9.83
C LEU A 46 20.76 0.78 -10.32
N GLU A 47 19.77 0.53 -11.19
CA GLU A 47 18.80 1.57 -11.56
C GLU A 47 17.90 1.94 -10.40
N SER A 48 17.48 0.96 -9.58
CA SER A 48 16.69 1.25 -8.40
C SER A 48 17.50 2.05 -7.38
N GLU A 49 18.78 1.70 -7.17
CA GLU A 49 19.69 2.46 -6.31
C GLU A 49 19.92 3.89 -6.80
N LEU A 50 20.13 4.07 -8.12
CA LEU A 50 20.22 5.40 -8.73
C LEU A 50 18.95 6.19 -8.46
N ILE A 51 17.78 5.64 -8.74
CA ILE A 51 16.52 6.36 -8.60
C ILE A 51 16.23 6.70 -7.14
N MET A 52 16.40 5.76 -6.21
CA MET A 52 16.22 6.03 -4.78
C MET A 52 17.12 7.19 -4.35
N SER A 53 18.41 7.16 -4.71
CA SER A 53 19.36 8.18 -4.28
C SER A 53 19.18 9.54 -4.98
N TRP A 54 18.81 9.54 -6.26
CA TRP A 54 18.59 10.77 -7.02
C TRP A 54 17.30 11.45 -6.55
N SER A 55 16.21 10.70 -6.41
CA SER A 55 14.91 11.25 -6.01
C SER A 55 14.85 11.77 -4.58
N GLU A 56 15.81 11.41 -3.71
CA GLU A 56 16.00 12.07 -2.40
C GLU A 56 16.34 13.57 -2.54
N HIS A 57 16.96 13.98 -3.66
CA HIS A 57 17.46 15.34 -3.86
C HIS A 57 16.71 16.09 -4.97
N ASP A 58 16.42 15.41 -6.08
CA ASP A 58 15.63 15.94 -7.19
C ASP A 58 14.61 14.90 -7.69
N PRO A 59 13.48 14.75 -7.00
CA PRO A 59 12.46 13.78 -7.36
C PRO A 59 11.83 14.04 -8.73
N LEU A 60 11.64 15.31 -9.13
CA LEU A 60 11.00 15.65 -10.40
C LEU A 60 11.88 15.30 -11.59
N GLU A 61 13.18 15.61 -11.52
CA GLU A 61 14.12 15.25 -12.58
C GLU A 61 14.29 13.73 -12.69
N ALA A 62 14.34 13.03 -11.55
CA ALA A 62 14.35 11.57 -11.53
C ALA A 62 13.09 10.98 -12.19
N ILE A 63 11.89 11.50 -11.88
CA ILE A 63 10.63 11.09 -12.51
C ILE A 63 10.67 11.32 -14.03
N ALA A 64 11.09 12.51 -14.47
CA ALA A 64 11.19 12.85 -15.89
C ALA A 64 12.12 11.88 -16.62
N TRP A 65 13.29 11.60 -16.05
CA TRP A 65 14.21 10.62 -16.62
C TRP A 65 13.61 9.21 -16.71
N ILE A 66 12.89 8.75 -15.67
CA ILE A 66 12.25 7.42 -15.70
C ILE A 66 11.22 7.35 -16.83
N GLN A 67 10.40 8.40 -17.01
CA GLN A 67 9.39 8.46 -18.06
C GLN A 67 9.99 8.41 -19.46
N GLU A 68 11.17 9.02 -19.66
CA GLU A 68 11.89 8.99 -20.94
C GLU A 68 12.69 7.69 -21.17
N ALA A 69 13.35 7.17 -20.13
CA ALA A 69 14.31 6.08 -20.23
C ALA A 69 13.67 4.67 -20.26
N THR A 70 12.38 4.57 -19.94
CA THR A 70 11.67 3.29 -19.85
C THR A 70 10.47 3.24 -20.77
N LEU A 71 10.06 2.02 -21.15
CA LEU A 71 8.85 1.84 -21.95
C LEU A 71 7.62 2.20 -21.09
N PRO A 72 6.74 3.09 -21.57
CA PRO A 72 5.47 3.41 -20.91
C PRO A 72 4.67 2.16 -20.53
N GLY A 73 4.18 2.10 -19.29
CA GLY A 73 3.39 0.99 -18.77
C GLY A 73 4.20 -0.25 -18.37
N SER A 74 5.53 -0.28 -18.59
CA SER A 74 6.33 -1.44 -18.21
C SER A 74 6.38 -1.63 -16.68
N TYR A 75 6.46 -2.88 -16.22
CA TYR A 75 6.63 -3.21 -14.80
C TYR A 75 7.83 -2.47 -14.18
N LYS A 76 8.93 -2.41 -14.93
CA LYS A 76 10.15 -1.70 -14.55
C LYS A 76 9.90 -0.21 -14.35
N GLN A 77 9.24 0.45 -15.30
CA GLN A 77 8.88 1.87 -15.18
C GLN A 77 8.08 2.09 -13.90
N GLY A 78 7.02 1.32 -13.69
CA GLY A 78 6.18 1.48 -12.50
C GLY A 78 6.96 1.29 -11.20
N ASN A 79 7.93 0.36 -11.16
CA ASN A 79 8.76 0.14 -9.95
C ASN A 79 9.66 1.35 -9.67
N LEU A 80 10.32 1.88 -10.69
CA LEU A 80 11.19 3.04 -10.52
C LEU A 80 10.38 4.30 -10.16
N LEU A 81 9.25 4.52 -10.84
CA LEU A 81 8.35 5.64 -10.54
C LEU A 81 7.84 5.57 -9.11
N PHE A 82 7.46 4.39 -8.62
CA PHE A 82 7.02 4.23 -7.24
C PHE A 82 8.07 4.77 -6.25
N TRP A 83 9.33 4.38 -6.38
CA TRP A 83 10.38 4.87 -5.48
C TRP A 83 10.61 6.38 -5.58
N ALA A 84 10.57 6.93 -6.79
CA ALA A 84 10.71 8.37 -6.97
C ALA A 84 9.51 9.14 -6.37
N LEU A 85 8.30 8.62 -6.55
CA LEU A 85 7.06 9.20 -6.00
C LEU A 85 7.01 9.09 -4.47
N VAL A 86 7.52 8.00 -3.89
CA VAL A 86 7.68 7.84 -2.44
C VAL A 86 8.55 8.94 -1.85
N ASN A 87 9.62 9.35 -2.52
CA ASN A 87 10.42 10.50 -2.07
C ASN A 87 9.69 11.83 -2.36
N TYR A 88 9.03 11.95 -3.51
CA TYR A 88 8.36 13.18 -3.91
C TYR A 88 7.16 13.54 -3.02
N ILE A 89 6.46 12.54 -2.48
CA ILE A 89 5.28 12.73 -1.63
C ILE A 89 5.59 13.52 -0.35
N GLN A 90 6.85 13.53 0.09
CA GLN A 90 7.33 14.30 1.25
C GLN A 90 7.51 15.79 0.91
N VAL A 91 7.61 16.12 -0.38
CA VAL A 91 7.80 17.49 -0.88
C VAL A 91 6.48 18.08 -1.35
N ASP A 92 5.77 17.37 -2.23
CA ASP A 92 4.49 17.78 -2.81
C ASP A 92 3.59 16.54 -3.01
N PRO A 93 2.78 16.18 -2.00
CA PRO A 93 1.92 14.99 -2.07
C PRO A 93 0.87 15.11 -3.17
N ASP A 94 0.32 16.30 -3.40
CA ASP A 94 -0.72 16.53 -4.40
C ASP A 94 -0.19 16.22 -5.80
N LYS A 95 0.98 16.80 -6.13
CA LYS A 95 1.60 16.57 -7.43
C LYS A 95 2.10 15.13 -7.59
N ALA A 96 2.58 14.50 -6.52
CA ALA A 96 2.98 13.10 -6.56
C ALA A 96 1.81 12.18 -6.92
N PHE A 97 0.63 12.39 -6.32
CA PHE A 97 -0.56 11.62 -6.68
C PHE A 97 -1.08 11.95 -8.08
N GLU A 98 -1.06 13.22 -8.50
CA GLU A 98 -1.41 13.60 -9.88
C GLU A 98 -0.58 12.80 -10.89
N ILE A 99 0.75 12.78 -10.71
CA ILE A 99 1.67 12.01 -11.57
C ILE A 99 1.37 10.51 -11.49
N ALA A 100 1.10 9.97 -10.29
CA ALA A 100 0.79 8.56 -10.09
C ALA A 100 -0.48 8.14 -10.85
N PHE A 101 -1.52 8.99 -10.84
CA PHE A 101 -2.80 8.75 -11.51
C PHE A 101 -2.71 8.91 -13.04
N GLU A 102 -1.77 9.71 -13.55
CA GLU A 102 -1.52 9.85 -14.99
C GLU A 102 -0.81 8.63 -15.60
N GLN A 103 -0.22 7.75 -14.78
CA GLN A 103 0.49 6.59 -15.31
C GLN A 103 -0.47 5.61 -15.99
N PRO A 104 -0.12 5.05 -17.17
CA PRO A 104 -0.96 4.08 -17.83
C PRO A 104 -1.12 2.85 -16.94
N ILE A 105 -2.31 2.64 -16.39
CA ILE A 105 -2.62 1.47 -15.56
C ILE A 105 -2.66 0.25 -16.49
N ASP A 106 -1.49 -0.34 -16.70
CA ASP A 106 -1.41 -1.67 -17.26
C ASP A 106 -2.07 -2.64 -16.26
N SER A 107 -2.90 -3.53 -16.81
CA SER A 107 -3.42 -4.73 -16.16
C SER A 107 -2.38 -5.61 -15.44
N SER A 108 -1.08 -5.36 -15.59
CA SER A 108 -0.05 -6.01 -14.80
C SER A 108 -0.22 -5.67 -13.32
N PHE A 109 -0.26 -6.74 -12.52
CA PHE A 109 -0.55 -6.72 -11.09
C PHE A 109 0.30 -5.72 -10.30
N GLY A 110 1.51 -5.41 -10.80
CA GLY A 110 2.48 -4.57 -10.12
C GLY A 110 2.25 -3.06 -10.24
N GLN A 111 1.37 -2.55 -11.11
CA GLN A 111 1.04 -1.12 -11.11
C GLN A 111 -0.18 -0.80 -10.24
N ARG A 112 -1.14 -1.73 -10.18
CA ARG A 112 -2.37 -1.59 -9.40
C ARG A 112 -2.13 -1.32 -7.92
N GLY A 113 -1.23 -2.08 -7.30
CA GLY A 113 -0.96 -1.94 -5.87
C GLY A 113 -0.18 -0.67 -5.51
N LYS A 114 0.57 -0.09 -6.44
CA LYS A 114 1.51 1.00 -6.12
C LYS A 114 0.85 2.29 -5.67
N VAL A 115 -0.33 2.62 -6.19
CA VAL A 115 -1.05 3.82 -5.72
C VAL A 115 -1.59 3.58 -4.30
N GLY A 116 -2.06 2.36 -4.01
CA GLY A 116 -2.41 1.97 -2.64
C GLY A 116 -1.19 1.96 -1.70
N ASP A 117 -0.03 1.50 -2.17
CA ASP A 117 1.24 1.56 -1.43
C ASP A 117 1.67 3.02 -1.19
N LEU A 118 1.46 3.93 -2.14
CA LEU A 118 1.73 5.36 -1.97
C LEU A 118 0.79 5.99 -0.93
N ILE A 119 -0.49 5.62 -0.89
CA ILE A 119 -1.42 6.03 0.17
C ILE A 119 -0.96 5.48 1.52
N SER A 120 -0.55 4.22 1.56
CA SER A 120 0.00 3.60 2.78
C SER A 120 1.24 4.37 3.26
N PHE A 121 2.12 4.74 2.33
CA PHE A 121 3.31 5.53 2.64
C PHE A 121 2.95 6.95 3.12
N LEU A 122 1.95 7.60 2.51
CA LEU A 122 1.44 8.89 2.95
C LEU A 122 0.99 8.81 4.41
N LEU A 123 0.17 7.82 4.74
CA LEU A 123 -0.35 7.59 6.10
C LEU A 123 0.80 7.42 7.10
N LEU A 124 1.70 6.46 6.83
CA LEU A 124 2.78 6.10 7.75
C LEU A 124 3.78 7.24 8.00
N ASN A 125 4.03 8.12 7.03
CA ASN A 125 5.07 9.16 7.16
C ASN A 125 4.52 10.55 7.49
N SER A 126 3.31 10.87 7.06
CA SER A 126 2.72 12.20 7.27
C SER A 126 1.61 12.24 8.30
N GLY A 127 1.00 11.09 8.64
CA GLY A 127 -0.21 11.03 9.46
C GLY A 127 -1.40 11.76 8.82
N ASN A 128 -1.34 12.09 7.52
CA ASN A 128 -2.35 12.89 6.84
C ASN A 128 -3.53 12.02 6.38
N LEU A 129 -4.26 11.50 7.35
CA LEU A 129 -5.40 10.60 7.15
C LEU A 129 -6.52 11.24 6.34
N ASP A 130 -6.84 12.51 6.57
CA ASP A 130 -7.87 13.23 5.80
C ASP A 130 -7.53 13.27 4.31
N LYS A 131 -6.24 13.51 3.99
CA LYS A 131 -5.78 13.48 2.61
C LYS A 131 -5.86 12.07 2.03
N ALA A 132 -5.41 11.07 2.78
CA ALA A 132 -5.48 9.68 2.34
C ALA A 132 -6.92 9.26 2.03
N ILE A 133 -7.90 9.63 2.86
CA ILE A 133 -9.33 9.40 2.61
C ILE A 133 -9.77 10.08 1.32
N SER A 134 -9.45 11.37 1.12
CA SER A 134 -9.85 12.09 -0.11
C SER A 134 -9.26 11.52 -1.40
N LEU A 135 -8.13 10.80 -1.30
CA LEU A 135 -7.48 10.15 -2.44
C LEU A 135 -8.17 8.84 -2.83
N LEU A 136 -8.92 8.20 -1.92
CA LEU A 136 -9.64 6.95 -2.19
C LEU A 136 -10.66 7.10 -3.32
N ASP A 137 -11.33 8.26 -3.38
CA ASP A 137 -12.32 8.60 -4.43
C ASP A 137 -11.72 8.65 -5.84
N HIS A 138 -10.40 8.81 -5.94
CA HIS A 138 -9.68 8.95 -7.19
C HIS A 138 -8.93 7.65 -7.56
N LEU A 139 -8.95 6.64 -6.69
CA LEU A 139 -8.27 5.38 -6.95
C LEU A 139 -8.96 4.63 -8.10
N PRO A 140 -8.19 4.08 -9.04
CA PRO A 140 -8.75 3.12 -9.99
C PRO A 140 -9.22 1.87 -9.24
N ASP A 141 -10.31 1.22 -9.69
CA ASP A 141 -10.91 -0.01 -9.07
C ASP A 141 -9.88 -1.04 -8.59
N ALA A 142 -8.81 -1.14 -9.35
CA ALA A 142 -7.63 -1.95 -9.15
C ALA A 142 -6.83 -1.65 -7.87
N ALA A 143 -6.67 -0.38 -7.51
CA ALA A 143 -5.88 0.12 -6.37
C ALA A 143 -6.73 0.36 -5.13
N ILE A 144 -8.06 0.46 -5.33
CA ILE A 144 -9.03 0.77 -4.30
C ILE A 144 -8.87 -0.13 -3.07
N TYR A 145 -8.70 -1.44 -3.28
CA TYR A 145 -8.60 -2.40 -2.18
C TYR A 145 -7.40 -2.13 -1.26
N ASP A 146 -6.24 -1.85 -1.84
CA ASP A 146 -5.00 -1.60 -1.08
C ASP A 146 -5.09 -0.25 -0.35
N GLY A 147 -5.61 0.79 -1.02
CA GLY A 147 -5.84 2.10 -0.40
C GLY A 147 -6.82 2.03 0.78
N PHE A 148 -7.96 1.37 0.62
CA PHE A 148 -8.91 1.18 1.70
C PHE A 148 -8.34 0.34 2.84
N THR A 149 -7.59 -0.71 2.52
CA THR A 149 -6.94 -1.54 3.56
C THR A 149 -5.98 -0.70 4.40
N ALA A 150 -5.16 0.14 3.77
CA ALA A 150 -4.21 1.01 4.46
C ALA A 150 -4.91 2.04 5.35
N VAL A 151 -5.90 2.75 4.82
CA VAL A 151 -6.68 3.75 5.56
C VAL A 151 -7.46 3.09 6.71
N GLY A 152 -8.03 1.91 6.46
CA GLY A 152 -8.69 1.11 7.48
C GLY A 152 -7.74 0.73 8.61
N ASP A 153 -6.58 0.14 8.29
CA ASP A 153 -5.60 -0.29 9.30
C ASP A 153 -5.15 0.88 10.19
N GLU A 154 -4.87 2.04 9.60
CA GLU A 154 -4.50 3.27 10.34
C GLU A 154 -5.64 3.75 11.26
N LEU A 155 -6.88 3.81 10.75
CA LEU A 155 -8.04 4.19 11.56
C LEU A 155 -8.23 3.24 12.76
N LEU A 156 -7.98 1.94 12.56
CA LEU A 156 -8.06 0.96 13.63
C LEU A 156 -6.94 1.12 14.66
N GLU A 157 -5.71 1.41 14.20
CA GLU A 157 -4.55 1.67 15.05
C GLU A 157 -4.76 2.92 15.93
N GLU A 158 -5.34 3.99 15.37
CA GLU A 158 -5.73 5.19 16.12
C GLU A 158 -6.96 5.00 17.02
N GLY A 159 -7.59 3.82 17.00
CA GLY A 159 -8.81 3.54 17.76
C GLY A 159 -10.06 4.24 17.22
N ARG A 160 -10.02 4.75 15.99
CA ARG A 160 -11.11 5.45 15.28
C ARG A 160 -12.05 4.48 14.58
N TRP A 161 -12.55 3.49 15.32
CA TRP A 161 -13.40 2.42 14.81
C TRP A 161 -14.69 2.92 14.15
N ALA A 162 -15.32 3.95 14.71
CA ALA A 162 -16.52 4.54 14.14
C ALA A 162 -16.24 5.16 12.75
N ASP A 163 -15.11 5.85 12.60
CA ASP A 163 -14.71 6.45 11.32
C ASP A 163 -14.38 5.38 10.28
N ALA A 164 -13.71 4.29 10.69
CA ALA A 164 -13.47 3.14 9.80
C ALA A 164 -14.80 2.51 9.34
N LEU A 165 -15.81 2.41 10.20
CA LEU A 165 -17.10 1.87 9.81
C LEU A 165 -17.90 2.84 8.93
N ASN A 166 -17.86 4.14 9.23
CA ASN A 166 -18.51 5.17 8.43
C ASN A 166 -17.92 5.26 7.02
N LEU A 167 -16.59 5.10 6.87
CA LEU A 167 -15.95 5.07 5.57
C LEU A 167 -16.52 3.95 4.68
N ALA A 168 -16.93 2.82 5.28
CA ALA A 168 -17.55 1.72 4.54
C ALA A 168 -18.90 2.09 3.92
N ASP A 169 -19.62 3.06 4.49
CA ASP A 169 -20.93 3.51 3.99
C ASP A 169 -20.81 4.44 2.78
N GLU A 170 -19.62 5.00 2.54
CA GLU A 170 -19.31 5.83 1.36
C GLU A 170 -18.98 4.97 0.13
N LEU A 171 -18.81 3.66 0.31
CA LEU A 171 -18.36 2.74 -0.74
C LEU A 171 -19.53 2.08 -1.47
N ASP A 172 -19.33 1.76 -2.75
CA ASP A 172 -20.25 0.88 -3.45
C ASP A 172 -20.34 -0.51 -2.78
N SER A 173 -21.39 -1.27 -3.10
CA SER A 173 -21.70 -2.51 -2.39
C SER A 173 -20.60 -3.58 -2.44
N ASP A 174 -19.79 -3.60 -3.51
CA ASP A 174 -18.73 -4.60 -3.67
C ASP A 174 -17.47 -4.16 -2.94
N LEU A 175 -17.10 -2.88 -3.06
CA LEU A 175 -15.99 -2.28 -2.31
C LEU A 175 -16.24 -2.28 -0.81
N LYS A 176 -17.45 -1.92 -0.38
CA LYS A 176 -17.91 -1.97 1.01
C LYS A 176 -17.66 -3.34 1.62
N LYS A 177 -18.08 -4.42 0.96
CA LYS A 177 -17.84 -5.79 1.47
C LYS A 177 -16.37 -6.10 1.61
N ARG A 178 -15.54 -5.75 0.62
CA ARG A 178 -14.09 -6.00 0.68
C ARG A 178 -13.42 -5.22 1.80
N TYR A 179 -13.81 -3.97 1.99
CA TYR A 179 -13.29 -3.11 3.05
C TYR A 179 -13.73 -3.59 4.44
N LEU A 180 -15.02 -3.90 4.63
CA LEU A 180 -15.51 -4.48 5.89
C LEU A 180 -14.83 -5.82 6.20
N TRP A 181 -14.58 -6.64 5.18
CA TRP A 181 -13.80 -7.86 5.34
C TRP A 181 -12.37 -7.54 5.83
N ALA A 182 -11.70 -6.54 5.25
CA ALA A 182 -10.39 -6.10 5.74
C ALA A 182 -10.47 -5.63 7.20
N ILE A 183 -11.44 -4.80 7.60
CA ILE A 183 -11.63 -4.40 9.00
C ILE A 183 -11.72 -5.63 9.92
N THR A 184 -12.51 -6.65 9.56
CA THR A 184 -12.61 -7.90 10.34
C THR A 184 -11.30 -8.71 10.34
N LEU A 185 -10.51 -8.59 9.28
CA LEU A 185 -9.20 -9.23 9.16
C LEU A 185 -8.21 -8.62 10.16
N TYR A 186 -8.16 -7.29 10.28
CA TYR A 186 -7.20 -6.55 11.10
C TYR A 186 -7.65 -6.34 12.54
N ALA A 187 -8.95 -6.40 12.83
CA ALA A 187 -9.48 -6.13 14.17
C ALA A 187 -8.81 -6.89 15.34
N PRO A 188 -8.39 -8.16 15.20
CA PRO A 188 -7.67 -8.86 16.27
C PRO A 188 -6.34 -8.20 16.67
N ARG A 189 -5.66 -7.54 15.74
CA ARG A 189 -4.38 -6.84 16.01
C ARG A 189 -4.59 -5.57 16.83
N HIS A 190 -5.73 -4.90 16.63
CA HIS A 190 -6.06 -3.59 17.21
C HIS A 190 -7.03 -3.69 18.40
N GLY A 191 -7.34 -4.90 18.84
CA GLY A 191 -8.26 -5.16 19.94
C GLY A 191 -9.70 -5.35 19.47
N VAL A 192 -10.05 -6.60 19.16
CA VAL A 192 -11.39 -7.00 18.67
C VAL A 192 -12.55 -6.60 19.60
N HIS A 193 -12.29 -6.33 20.89
CA HIS A 193 -13.29 -5.86 21.83
C HIS A 193 -13.85 -4.49 21.44
N ASN A 194 -13.01 -3.58 20.92
CA ASN A 194 -13.45 -2.26 20.46
C ASN A 194 -14.43 -2.39 19.28
N LEU A 195 -14.14 -3.27 18.33
CA LEU A 195 -15.06 -3.58 17.23
C LEU A 195 -16.39 -4.10 17.76
N ILE A 196 -16.36 -5.04 18.71
CA ILE A 196 -17.58 -5.61 19.32
C ILE A 196 -18.41 -4.53 20.01
N ASP A 197 -17.76 -3.59 20.70
CA ASP A 197 -18.46 -2.50 21.36
C ASP A 197 -19.10 -1.55 20.33
N GLN A 198 -18.41 -1.22 19.23
CA GLN A 198 -19.04 -0.49 18.12
C GLN A 198 -20.23 -1.22 17.52
N LEU A 199 -20.11 -2.53 17.28
CA LEU A 199 -21.20 -3.32 16.71
C LEU A 199 -22.46 -3.32 17.59
N LYS A 200 -22.34 -3.18 18.92
CA LYS A 200 -23.50 -3.08 19.81
C LYS A 200 -24.26 -1.75 19.64
N GLU A 201 -23.53 -0.68 19.37
CA GLU A 201 -24.09 0.67 19.19
C GLU A 201 -24.61 0.89 17.76
N MET A 202 -24.15 0.09 16.79
CA MET A 202 -24.63 0.15 15.41
C MET A 202 -26.11 -0.26 15.27
N PRO A 203 -26.87 0.40 14.38
CA PRO A 203 -28.23 -0.01 14.05
C PRO A 203 -28.27 -1.45 13.53
N ASP A 204 -29.44 -2.09 13.62
CA ASP A 204 -29.65 -3.44 13.09
C ASP A 204 -29.74 -3.45 11.56
N ASP A 205 -28.59 -3.28 10.91
CA ASP A 205 -28.47 -3.20 9.47
C ASP A 205 -27.60 -4.33 8.89
N GLU A 206 -27.49 -4.33 7.57
CA GLU A 206 -26.71 -5.32 6.83
C GLU A 206 -25.19 -5.18 7.10
N THR A 207 -24.69 -3.99 7.44
CA THR A 207 -23.28 -3.75 7.78
C THR A 207 -22.92 -4.49 9.06
N ARG A 208 -23.71 -4.29 10.13
CA ARG A 208 -23.52 -4.94 11.43
C ARG A 208 -23.58 -6.46 11.29
N LYS A 209 -24.59 -6.96 10.59
CA LYS A 209 -24.78 -8.42 10.37
C LYS A 209 -23.63 -9.01 9.56
N TYR A 210 -23.14 -8.31 8.55
CA TYR A 210 -22.01 -8.74 7.73
C TYR A 210 -20.75 -8.91 8.58
N ILE A 211 -20.37 -7.86 9.33
CA ILE A 211 -19.18 -7.87 10.20
C ILE A 211 -19.29 -8.98 11.25
N ALA A 212 -20.44 -9.09 11.93
CA ALA A 212 -20.67 -10.13 12.93
C ALA A 212 -20.54 -11.54 12.31
N SER A 213 -21.07 -11.75 11.10
CA SER A 213 -20.96 -13.02 10.38
C SER A 213 -19.51 -13.36 10.03
N GLU A 214 -18.73 -12.39 9.56
CA GLU A 214 -17.32 -12.61 9.23
C GLU A 214 -16.47 -12.92 10.47
N LEU A 215 -16.74 -12.25 11.60
CA LEU A 215 -16.07 -12.56 12.88
C LEU A 215 -16.35 -14.00 13.33
N VAL A 216 -17.60 -14.46 13.24
CA VAL A 216 -17.97 -15.86 13.56
C VAL A 216 -17.27 -16.84 12.62
N ARG A 217 -17.35 -16.63 11.30
CA ARG A 217 -16.67 -17.49 10.30
C ARG A 217 -15.17 -17.54 10.52
N LYS A 218 -14.56 -16.42 10.92
CA LYS A 218 -13.13 -16.36 11.18
C LYS A 218 -12.77 -17.15 12.44
N GLN A 219 -13.53 -16.99 13.52
CA GLN A 219 -13.38 -17.83 14.72
C GLN A 219 -13.50 -19.33 14.40
N GLU A 220 -14.49 -19.72 13.57
CA GLU A 220 -14.70 -21.12 13.19
C GLU A 220 -13.56 -21.69 12.32
N ARG A 221 -12.97 -20.87 11.45
CA ARG A 221 -11.86 -21.29 10.57
C ARG A 221 -10.51 -21.31 11.27
N GLN A 222 -10.24 -20.35 12.15
CA GLN A 222 -8.90 -20.10 12.68
C GLN A 222 -8.74 -20.47 14.15
N GLY A 223 -9.83 -20.49 14.94
CA GLY A 223 -9.76 -20.57 16.40
C GLY A 223 -9.17 -19.30 17.03
N ASP A 224 -9.37 -19.12 18.34
CA ASP A 224 -8.70 -18.11 19.17
C ASP A 224 -8.74 -16.63 18.70
N VAL A 225 -9.70 -16.25 17.84
CA VAL A 225 -9.95 -14.86 17.43
C VAL A 225 -10.79 -14.12 18.47
N LEU A 226 -11.78 -14.83 19.03
CA LEU A 226 -12.73 -14.36 20.02
C LEU A 226 -12.67 -15.28 21.24
N THR A 227 -12.76 -14.70 22.44
CA THR A 227 -13.09 -15.48 23.63
C THR A 227 -14.51 -16.04 23.52
N GLU A 228 -14.83 -17.10 24.26
CA GLU A 228 -16.19 -17.67 24.32
C GLU A 228 -17.27 -16.61 24.64
N GLN A 229 -16.95 -15.68 25.56
CA GLN A 229 -17.85 -14.59 25.92
C GLN A 229 -18.06 -13.62 24.75
N GLN A 230 -16.98 -13.25 24.05
CA GLN A 230 -17.05 -12.39 22.87
C GLN A 230 -17.81 -13.07 21.72
N LEU A 231 -17.55 -14.35 21.46
CA LEU A 231 -18.26 -15.12 20.44
C LEU A 231 -19.76 -15.18 20.72
N LYS A 232 -20.16 -15.39 21.98
CA LYS A 232 -21.56 -15.36 22.40
C LYS A 232 -22.21 -13.99 22.13
N VAL A 233 -21.52 -12.90 22.44
CA VAL A 233 -21.99 -11.54 22.15
C VAL A 233 -22.15 -11.34 20.65
N VAL A 234 -21.12 -11.65 19.84
CA VAL A 234 -21.17 -11.48 18.38
C VAL A 234 -22.30 -12.30 17.76
N ARG A 235 -22.52 -13.55 18.19
CA ARG A 235 -23.64 -14.38 17.73
C ARG A 235 -25.00 -13.79 18.07
N SER A 236 -25.13 -13.10 19.21
CA SER A 236 -26.39 -12.44 19.58
C SER A 236 -26.73 -11.22 18.72
N LEU A 237 -25.76 -10.70 17.95
CA LEU A 237 -25.96 -9.60 17.00
C LEU A 237 -26.44 -10.09 15.62
N LEU A 238 -26.41 -11.42 15.38
CA LEU A 238 -26.93 -12.03 14.16
C LEU A 238 -28.43 -12.30 14.31
N PRO A 239 -29.22 -12.24 13.21
CA PRO A 239 -30.60 -12.70 13.25
C PRO A 239 -30.62 -14.15 13.75
N ALA A 240 -31.65 -14.50 14.52
CA ALA A 240 -31.88 -15.89 14.88
C ALA A 240 -31.88 -16.71 13.59
N SER A 241 -30.91 -17.62 13.43
CA SER A 241 -30.97 -18.58 12.34
C SER A 241 -32.26 -19.34 12.53
N ASP A 242 -33.20 -19.21 11.60
CA ASP A 242 -34.33 -20.12 11.53
C ASP A 242 -33.71 -21.52 11.44
N GLU A 243 -33.72 -22.26 12.55
CA GLU A 243 -33.24 -23.63 12.61
C GLU A 243 -34.15 -24.47 11.72
N SER A 244 -33.78 -24.58 10.44
CA SER A 244 -34.40 -25.45 9.44
C SER A 244 -33.65 -26.77 9.34
#